data_AF-E4X824-F1
#
_entry.id   AF-E4X824-F1
#
_cell.length_a   1.000
_cell.length_b   1.000
_cell.length_c   1.000
_cell.angle_alpha   90.00
_cell.angle_beta   90.00
_cell.angle_gamma   90.00
#
_symmetry.space_group_name_H-M   'P 1'
#
loop_
_entity.id
_entity.type
_entity.pdbx_description
1 polymer ?
#
loop_
_entity_poly.entity_id
_entity_poly.type
_entity_poly.pdbx_seq_one_letter_code
_entity_poly.pdbx_strand_id
1 'polypeptide(L)'
;MGKTFRIIMVRHGESQWNHGKLFTGWYNCPLTAVGEKEARQAGAALREKWIEIDAAFSSLLLRANQTCDLILQELGVAESVDVKKSWRLNERHYGDLTGQNKVVAVAKYGAEQVKLWRRSYDCAPPPISQSNPYFTQIQQNSIFNDVPKDAFPTTESLKMTTDRSWVFWQGSQKCYLIKFELIIESLYFGRTRSSR
;
A
#
# COMPACT_ATOMS: atom_id res chain seq x y z
N MET A 1 19.27 27.15 -12.41
CA MET A 1 17.96 26.91 -11.77
C MET A 1 17.75 25.40 -11.64
N GLY A 2 17.47 24.90 -10.43
CA GLY A 2 17.13 23.48 -10.25
C GLY A 2 15.77 23.16 -10.85
N LYS A 3 15.58 21.94 -11.38
CA LYS A 3 14.25 21.47 -11.80
C LYS A 3 13.36 21.27 -10.57
N THR A 4 12.15 21.81 -10.61
CA THR A 4 11.12 21.55 -9.59
C THR A 4 10.27 20.37 -10.03
N PHE A 5 10.00 19.43 -9.12
CA PHE A 5 9.16 18.27 -9.37
C PHE A 5 7.95 18.28 -8.44
N ARG A 6 6.80 17.82 -8.95
CA ARG A 6 5.60 17.58 -8.15
C ARG A 6 5.40 16.08 -7.98
N ILE A 7 5.15 15.66 -6.74
CA ILE A 7 4.84 14.27 -6.39
C ILE A 7 3.43 14.24 -5.81
N ILE A 8 2.64 13.28 -6.25
CA ILE A 8 1.28 13.04 -5.78
C ILE A 8 1.27 11.67 -5.14
N MET A 9 0.80 11.58 -3.91
CA MET A 9 0.66 10.29 -3.21
C MET A 9 -0.80 10.07 -2.88
N VAL A 10 -1.30 8.90 -3.27
CA VAL A 10 -2.69 8.50 -3.04
C VAL A 10 -2.69 7.18 -2.29
N ARG A 11 -3.45 7.15 -1.20
CA ARG A 11 -3.78 5.91 -0.51
C ARG A 11 -4.94 5.25 -1.25
N HIS A 12 -4.90 3.93 -1.41
CA HIS A 12 -6.02 3.20 -2.00
C HIS A 12 -7.32 3.45 -1.22
N GLY A 13 -8.46 3.38 -1.91
CA GLY A 13 -9.78 3.49 -1.27
C GLY A 13 -10.12 2.29 -0.39
N GLU A 14 -11.25 2.28 0.28
CA GLU A 14 -11.68 1.15 1.12
C GLU A 14 -11.59 -0.20 0.37
N SER A 15 -10.90 -1.17 0.96
CA SER A 15 -10.86 -2.57 0.47
C SER A 15 -11.80 -3.46 1.25
N GLN A 16 -12.21 -4.59 0.68
CA GLN A 16 -13.09 -5.56 1.35
C GLN A 16 -12.58 -5.95 2.75
N TRP A 17 -11.26 -6.09 2.90
CA TRP A 17 -10.65 -6.46 4.17
C TRP A 17 -10.46 -5.29 5.13
N ASN A 18 -10.20 -4.09 4.62
CA ASN A 18 -10.18 -2.92 5.49
C ASN A 18 -11.58 -2.63 6.04
N HIS A 19 -12.63 -2.80 5.24
CA HIS A 19 -14.02 -2.72 5.68
C HIS A 19 -14.32 -3.73 6.79
N GLY A 20 -13.92 -4.99 6.59
CA GLY A 20 -14.02 -6.07 7.58
C GLY A 20 -13.10 -5.94 8.81
N LYS A 21 -12.31 -4.86 8.91
CA LYS A 21 -11.30 -4.63 9.96
C LYS A 21 -10.31 -5.79 10.11
N LEU A 22 -9.96 -6.44 9.00
CA LEU A 22 -8.96 -7.50 8.94
C LEU A 22 -7.55 -6.92 8.74
N PHE A 23 -6.52 -7.63 9.16
CA PHE A 23 -5.16 -7.33 8.74
C PHE A 23 -4.95 -7.82 7.30
N THR A 24 -4.86 -6.89 6.35
CA THR A 24 -4.78 -7.19 4.91
C THR A 24 -3.38 -7.58 4.46
N GLY A 25 -2.42 -6.67 4.54
CA GLY A 25 -1.04 -6.93 4.12
C GLY A 25 -0.98 -7.40 2.68
N TRP A 26 -0.30 -8.51 2.44
CA TRP A 26 -0.08 -9.04 1.08
C TRP A 26 -1.26 -9.86 0.54
N TYR A 27 -2.35 -9.99 1.29
CA TYR A 27 -3.56 -10.57 0.73
C TYR A 27 -4.12 -9.67 -0.39
N ASN A 28 -4.42 -10.28 -1.54
CA ASN A 28 -4.78 -9.58 -2.76
C ASN A 28 -6.30 -9.33 -2.88
N CYS A 29 -6.89 -8.57 -1.95
CA CYS A 29 -8.31 -8.22 -2.00
C CYS A 29 -8.59 -7.02 -2.92
N PRO A 30 -9.79 -6.94 -3.53
CA PRO A 30 -10.22 -5.78 -4.30
C PRO A 30 -10.71 -4.63 -3.41
N LEU A 31 -10.96 -3.47 -4.03
CA LEU A 31 -11.74 -2.37 -3.48
C LEU A 31 -13.20 -2.79 -3.20
N THR A 32 -13.85 -2.06 -2.30
CA THR A 32 -15.32 -2.02 -2.20
C THR A 32 -15.88 -0.99 -3.19
N ALA A 33 -17.19 -1.00 -3.43
CA ALA A 33 -17.84 0.06 -4.20
C ALA A 33 -17.62 1.47 -3.59
N VAL A 34 -17.46 1.54 -2.25
CA VAL A 34 -17.07 2.78 -1.57
C VAL A 34 -15.65 3.17 -1.94
N GLY A 35 -14.70 2.22 -1.88
CA GLY A 35 -13.32 2.47 -2.27
C GLY A 35 -13.15 2.87 -3.74
N GLU A 36 -13.94 2.31 -4.65
CA GLU A 36 -13.97 2.74 -6.05
C GLU A 36 -14.47 4.18 -6.20
N LYS A 37 -15.52 4.55 -5.45
CA LYS A 37 -16.03 5.93 -5.42
C LYS A 37 -14.98 6.91 -4.87
N GLU A 38 -14.27 6.54 -3.81
CA GLU A 38 -13.17 7.35 -3.24
C GLU A 38 -12.05 7.57 -4.28
N ALA A 39 -11.67 6.53 -5.01
CA ALA A 39 -10.68 6.63 -6.09
C ALA A 39 -11.14 7.59 -7.19
N ARG A 40 -12.39 7.46 -7.65
CA ARG A 40 -12.95 8.38 -8.66
C ARG A 40 -13.01 9.82 -8.19
N GLN A 41 -13.39 10.05 -6.92
CA GLN A 41 -13.39 11.39 -6.32
C GLN A 41 -11.98 12.00 -6.28
N ALA A 42 -10.97 11.21 -5.94
CA ALA A 42 -9.58 11.66 -5.99
C ALA A 42 -9.16 12.02 -7.42
N GLY A 43 -9.53 11.22 -8.42
CA GLY A 43 -9.29 11.53 -9.83
C GLY A 43 -9.97 12.81 -10.30
N ALA A 44 -11.24 13.00 -9.96
CA ALA A 44 -11.99 14.23 -10.24
C ALA A 44 -11.33 15.47 -9.62
N ALA A 45 -10.88 15.39 -8.36
CA ALA A 45 -10.19 16.48 -7.67
C ALA A 45 -8.83 16.83 -8.31
N LEU A 46 -8.14 15.85 -8.90
CA LEU A 46 -6.90 16.09 -9.66
C LEU A 46 -7.21 16.76 -11.01
N ARG A 47 -8.28 16.32 -11.69
CA ARG A 47 -8.75 16.91 -12.95
C ARG A 47 -9.14 18.37 -12.77
N GLU A 48 -9.89 18.71 -11.72
CA GLU A 48 -10.28 20.10 -11.39
C GLU A 48 -9.08 21.03 -11.18
N LYS A 49 -7.95 20.47 -10.73
CA LYS A 49 -6.70 21.22 -10.52
C LYS A 49 -5.81 21.27 -11.76
N TRP A 50 -6.26 20.73 -12.89
CA TRP A 50 -5.50 20.66 -14.15
C TRP A 50 -4.11 20.04 -13.96
N ILE A 51 -4.06 18.96 -13.19
CA ILE A 51 -2.81 18.25 -12.93
C ILE A 51 -2.57 17.23 -14.04
N GLU A 52 -1.47 17.43 -14.77
CA GLU A 52 -0.96 16.47 -15.75
C GLU A 52 -0.09 15.40 -15.07
N ILE A 53 -0.20 14.16 -15.58
CA ILE A 53 0.48 12.98 -15.06
C ILE A 53 1.35 12.39 -16.15
N ASP A 54 2.66 12.43 -15.95
CA ASP A 54 3.61 11.84 -16.91
C ASP A 54 3.94 10.37 -16.60
N ALA A 55 3.81 9.96 -15.34
CA ALA A 55 4.10 8.59 -14.92
C ALA A 55 3.30 8.20 -13.67
N ALA A 56 2.89 6.93 -13.63
CA ALA A 56 2.14 6.35 -12.51
C ALA A 56 2.83 5.10 -11.97
N PHE A 57 2.69 4.90 -10.66
CA PHE A 57 3.34 3.81 -9.94
C PHE A 57 2.38 3.19 -8.94
N SER A 58 2.38 1.86 -8.88
CA SER A 58 1.50 1.12 -7.99
C SER A 58 2.20 -0.09 -7.39
N SER A 59 1.61 -0.63 -6.33
CA SER A 59 1.99 -1.95 -5.81
C SER A 59 1.53 -3.07 -6.77
N LEU A 60 1.84 -4.32 -6.43
CA LEU A 60 1.26 -5.46 -7.16
C LEU A 60 -0.18 -5.76 -6.72
N LEU A 61 -0.64 -5.14 -5.62
CA LEU A 61 -1.91 -5.46 -4.98
C LEU A 61 -3.09 -4.82 -5.73
N LEU A 62 -4.15 -5.60 -5.90
CA LEU A 62 -5.32 -5.29 -6.70
C LEU A 62 -5.97 -3.96 -6.28
N ARG A 63 -6.15 -3.73 -4.98
CA ARG A 63 -6.73 -2.49 -4.45
C ARG A 63 -5.97 -1.22 -4.85
N ALA A 64 -4.63 -1.27 -4.87
CA ALA A 64 -3.80 -0.14 -5.28
C ALA A 64 -3.90 0.08 -6.79
N ASN A 65 -3.85 -1.01 -7.55
CA ASN A 65 -4.01 -0.98 -9.01
C ASN A 65 -5.37 -0.42 -9.42
N GLN A 66 -6.47 -0.93 -8.83
CA GLN A 66 -7.82 -0.42 -9.09
C GLN A 66 -7.93 1.07 -8.75
N THR A 67 -7.33 1.53 -7.64
CA THR A 67 -7.33 2.96 -7.31
C THR A 67 -6.58 3.77 -8.37
N CYS A 68 -5.40 3.29 -8.80
CA CYS A 68 -4.60 3.90 -9.86
C CYS A 68 -5.38 4.01 -11.17
N ASP A 69 -5.93 2.90 -11.63
CA ASP A 69 -6.63 2.79 -12.89
C ASP A 69 -7.85 3.71 -12.92
N LEU A 70 -8.63 3.74 -11.83
CA LEU A 70 -9.79 4.63 -11.71
C LEU A 70 -9.39 6.11 -11.73
N ILE A 71 -8.27 6.49 -11.10
CA ILE A 71 -7.78 7.88 -11.15
C ILE A 71 -7.34 8.27 -12.56
N LEU A 72 -6.58 7.40 -13.24
CA LEU A 72 -6.13 7.68 -14.60
C LEU A 72 -7.30 7.72 -15.59
N GLN A 73 -8.35 6.92 -15.37
CA GLN A 73 -9.61 6.99 -16.12
C GLN A 73 -10.31 8.35 -15.93
N GLU A 74 -10.45 8.83 -14.68
CA GLU A 74 -11.08 10.14 -14.40
C GLU A 74 -10.28 11.32 -14.95
N LEU A 75 -8.97 11.15 -15.12
CA LEU A 75 -8.08 12.13 -15.75
C LEU A 75 -8.09 12.03 -17.29
N GLY A 76 -8.66 10.97 -17.87
CA GLY A 76 -8.67 10.74 -19.31
C GLY A 76 -7.31 10.33 -19.90
N VAL A 77 -6.42 9.75 -19.09
CA VAL A 77 -5.03 9.41 -19.49
C VAL A 77 -4.67 7.94 -19.25
N ALA A 78 -5.66 7.08 -19.00
CA ALA A 78 -5.45 5.66 -18.72
C ALA A 78 -4.74 4.91 -19.86
N GLU A 79 -4.91 5.35 -21.12
CA GLU A 79 -4.28 4.72 -22.28
C GLU A 79 -2.89 5.28 -22.60
N SER A 80 -2.57 6.48 -22.09
CA SER A 80 -1.32 7.19 -22.42
C SER A 80 -0.26 7.09 -21.33
N VAL A 81 -0.64 6.77 -20.10
CA VAL A 81 0.28 6.67 -18.95
C VAL A 81 0.59 5.22 -18.64
N ASP A 82 1.87 4.84 -18.78
CA ASP A 82 2.36 3.53 -18.33
C ASP A 82 2.40 3.46 -16.79
N VAL A 83 1.81 2.40 -16.23
CA VAL A 83 1.76 2.16 -14.79
C VAL A 83 2.85 1.16 -14.40
N LYS A 84 3.92 1.66 -13.78
CA LYS A 84 5.01 0.80 -13.30
C LYS A 84 4.67 0.20 -11.94
N LYS A 85 4.55 -1.12 -11.91
CA LYS A 85 4.19 -1.87 -10.70
C LYS A 85 5.41 -2.46 -10.00
N SER A 86 5.39 -2.50 -8.68
CA SER A 86 6.47 -3.14 -7.92
C SER A 86 6.02 -3.70 -6.58
N TRP A 87 6.45 -4.91 -6.26
CA TRP A 87 6.22 -5.52 -4.94
C TRP A 87 6.83 -4.68 -3.81
N ARG A 88 7.87 -3.90 -4.12
CA ARG A 88 8.52 -2.97 -3.18
C ARG A 88 7.58 -1.86 -2.71
N LEU A 89 6.47 -1.63 -3.40
CA LEU A 89 5.40 -0.71 -3.01
C LEU A 89 4.21 -1.41 -2.32
N ASN A 90 4.22 -2.73 -2.17
CA ASN A 90 3.17 -3.45 -1.43
C ASN A 90 3.05 -2.93 0.01
N GLU A 91 1.86 -3.08 0.58
CA GLU A 91 1.63 -2.87 2.01
C GLU A 91 2.54 -3.76 2.87
N ARG A 92 2.70 -3.41 4.15
CA ARG A 92 3.43 -4.24 5.14
C ARG A 92 2.87 -5.67 5.18
N HIS A 93 3.73 -6.68 5.11
CA HIS A 93 3.35 -8.06 5.37
C HIS A 93 3.03 -8.25 6.86
N TYR A 94 1.76 -8.44 7.22
CA TYR A 94 1.31 -8.59 8.61
C TYR A 94 1.60 -9.96 9.23
N GLY A 95 2.25 -10.85 8.47
CA GLY A 95 2.64 -12.18 8.92
C GLY A 95 1.42 -13.00 9.33
N ASP A 96 1.49 -13.66 10.47
CA ASP A 96 0.42 -14.55 10.93
C ASP A 96 -0.85 -13.81 11.34
N LEU A 97 -0.79 -12.48 11.54
CA LEU A 97 -1.99 -11.66 11.78
C LEU A 97 -2.87 -11.55 10.54
N THR A 98 -2.35 -11.84 9.36
CA THR A 98 -3.07 -11.69 8.09
C THR A 98 -4.40 -12.43 8.13
N GLY A 99 -5.49 -11.72 7.82
CA GLY A 99 -6.87 -12.22 7.85
C GLY A 99 -7.54 -12.23 9.21
N GLN A 100 -6.81 -11.97 10.30
CA GLN A 100 -7.41 -11.86 11.63
C GLN A 100 -8.14 -10.52 11.77
N ASN A 101 -9.31 -10.54 12.42
CA ASN A 101 -9.99 -9.33 12.79
C ASN A 101 -9.21 -8.60 13.90
N LYS A 102 -9.06 -7.28 13.78
CA LYS A 102 -8.30 -6.45 14.74
C LYS A 102 -8.78 -6.61 16.18
N VAL A 103 -10.08 -6.78 16.43
CA VAL A 103 -10.65 -7.00 17.78
C VAL A 103 -10.27 -8.38 18.32
N VAL A 104 -10.39 -9.42 17.48
CA VAL A 104 -10.02 -10.79 17.85
C VAL A 104 -8.52 -10.88 18.15
N ALA A 105 -7.68 -10.22 17.36
CA ALA A 105 -6.25 -10.16 17.61
C ALA A 105 -5.93 -9.48 18.96
N VAL A 106 -6.62 -8.40 19.31
CA VAL A 106 -6.47 -7.74 20.62
C VAL A 106 -6.87 -8.68 21.76
N ALA A 107 -7.96 -9.42 21.61
CA ALA A 107 -8.39 -10.40 22.62
C ALA A 107 -7.37 -11.55 22.77
N LYS A 108 -6.76 -11.99 21.68
CA LYS A 108 -5.80 -13.12 21.68
C LYS A 108 -4.41 -12.74 22.17
N TYR A 109 -3.86 -11.61 21.72
CA TYR A 109 -2.47 -11.23 21.96
C TYR A 109 -2.30 -10.08 22.97
N GLY A 110 -3.40 -9.42 23.36
CA GLY A 110 -3.39 -8.25 24.20
C GLY A 110 -3.24 -6.95 23.42
N ALA A 111 -3.87 -5.88 23.94
CA ALA A 111 -3.92 -4.57 23.28
C ALA A 111 -2.53 -3.95 23.10
N GLU A 112 -1.66 -4.05 24.11
CA GLU A 112 -0.30 -3.49 24.05
C GLU A 112 0.57 -4.21 23.01
N GLN A 113 0.46 -5.54 22.90
CA GLN A 113 1.21 -6.30 21.88
C GLN A 113 0.75 -5.95 20.47
N VAL A 114 -0.57 -5.92 20.23
CA VAL A 114 -1.11 -5.54 18.91
C VAL A 114 -0.76 -4.10 18.56
N LYS A 115 -0.78 -3.20 19.55
CA LYS A 115 -0.36 -1.80 19.37
C LYS A 115 1.13 -1.70 19.07
N LEU A 116 1.98 -2.51 19.72
CA LEU A 116 3.41 -2.58 19.45
C LEU A 116 3.67 -3.02 18.01
N TRP A 117 3.06 -4.11 17.53
CA TRP A 117 3.18 -4.53 16.14
C TRP A 117 2.66 -3.48 15.14
N ARG A 118 1.61 -2.75 15.51
CA ARG A 118 1.04 -1.73 14.61
C ARG A 118 1.89 -0.46 14.54
N ARG A 119 2.41 -0.01 15.68
CA ARG A 119 3.00 1.33 15.85
C ARG A 119 4.51 1.36 16.04
N SER A 120 5.14 0.23 16.36
CA SER A 120 6.59 0.17 16.47
C SER A 120 7.23 0.27 15.09
N TYR A 121 8.38 0.94 15.05
CA TYR A 121 9.18 1.03 13.84
C TYR A 121 9.85 -0.30 13.49
N ASP A 122 10.41 -1.01 14.46
CA ASP A 122 11.25 -2.18 14.24
C ASP A 122 10.62 -3.51 14.67
N CYS A 123 9.52 -3.49 15.42
CA CYS A 123 8.83 -4.71 15.85
C CYS A 123 7.91 -5.24 14.75
N ALA A 124 8.20 -6.46 14.26
CA ALA A 124 7.36 -7.19 13.32
C ALA A 124 6.37 -8.10 14.07
N PRO A 125 5.15 -8.34 13.51
CA PRO A 125 4.30 -9.43 13.96
C PRO A 125 4.94 -10.80 13.69
N PRO A 126 4.41 -11.90 14.25
CA PRO A 126 4.91 -13.25 13.97
C PRO A 126 4.91 -13.57 12.46
N PRO A 127 5.94 -14.27 11.93
CA PRO A 127 5.93 -14.79 10.56
C PRO A 127 4.67 -15.60 10.25
N ILE A 128 4.14 -15.47 9.03
CA ILE A 128 2.97 -16.24 8.61
C ILE A 128 3.26 -17.74 8.69
N SER A 129 2.41 -18.48 9.41
CA SER A 129 2.53 -19.92 9.59
C SER A 129 1.89 -20.70 8.44
N GLN A 130 2.32 -21.93 8.18
CA GLN A 130 1.66 -22.81 7.21
C GLN A 130 0.21 -23.15 7.61
N SER A 131 -0.11 -23.07 8.90
CA SER A 131 -1.47 -23.22 9.43
C SER A 131 -2.37 -22.00 9.18
N ASN A 132 -1.80 -20.85 8.79
CA ASN A 132 -2.60 -19.69 8.45
C ASN A 132 -3.42 -19.98 7.18
N PRO A 133 -4.75 -19.77 7.18
CA PRO A 133 -5.60 -20.05 6.02
C PRO A 133 -5.18 -19.33 4.72
N TYR A 134 -4.46 -18.22 4.86
CA TYR A 134 -4.04 -17.38 3.74
C TYR A 134 -2.58 -17.64 3.31
N PHE A 135 -1.85 -18.54 3.98
CA PHE A 135 -0.45 -18.84 3.65
C PHE A 135 -0.30 -19.26 2.19
N THR A 136 -1.00 -20.30 1.78
CA THR A 136 -0.92 -20.85 0.41
C THR A 136 -1.43 -19.84 -0.61
N GLN A 137 -2.49 -19.10 -0.30
CA GLN A 137 -3.07 -18.10 -1.19
C GLN A 137 -2.14 -16.92 -1.47
N ILE A 138 -1.30 -16.54 -0.50
CA ILE A 138 -0.28 -15.50 -0.67
C ILE A 138 0.95 -16.09 -1.38
N GLN A 139 1.47 -17.23 -0.92
CA GLN A 139 2.67 -17.85 -1.50
C GLN A 139 2.51 -18.26 -2.96
N GLN A 140 1.34 -18.75 -3.36
CA GLN A 140 1.08 -19.25 -4.71
C GLN A 140 0.38 -18.22 -5.59
N ASN A 141 0.21 -16.98 -5.13
CA ASN A 141 -0.42 -15.95 -5.95
C ASN A 141 0.48 -15.59 -7.13
N SER A 142 -0.01 -15.75 -8.36
CA SER A 142 0.76 -15.53 -9.58
C SER A 142 1.28 -14.11 -9.72
N ILE A 143 0.63 -13.11 -9.10
CA ILE A 143 1.10 -11.73 -9.11
C ILE A 143 2.48 -11.58 -8.46
N PHE A 144 2.89 -12.52 -7.60
CA PHE A 144 4.18 -12.49 -6.91
C PHE A 144 5.24 -13.41 -7.53
N ASN A 145 4.98 -14.00 -8.70
CA ASN A 145 5.93 -14.92 -9.36
C ASN A 145 7.31 -14.30 -9.61
N ASP A 146 7.35 -12.99 -9.86
CA ASP A 146 8.60 -12.25 -10.12
C ASP A 146 9.26 -11.70 -8.84
N VAL A 147 8.70 -11.97 -7.67
CA VAL A 147 9.32 -11.60 -6.39
C VAL A 147 10.45 -12.59 -6.10
N PRO A 148 11.72 -12.14 -5.93
CA PRO A 148 12.80 -13.03 -5.59
C PRO A 148 12.50 -13.81 -4.31
N LYS A 149 12.75 -15.13 -4.32
CA LYS A 149 12.39 -16.03 -3.21
C LYS A 149 13.05 -15.62 -1.89
N ASP A 150 14.28 -15.14 -1.94
CA ASP A 150 15.05 -14.62 -0.81
C ASP A 150 14.54 -13.25 -0.30
N ALA A 151 13.80 -12.53 -1.14
CA ALA A 151 13.20 -11.23 -0.81
C ALA A 151 11.70 -11.31 -0.48
N PHE A 152 11.07 -12.48 -0.61
CA PHE A 152 9.65 -12.68 -0.30
C PHE A 152 9.43 -12.69 1.23
N PRO A 153 8.77 -11.68 1.82
CA PRO A 153 8.65 -11.58 3.27
C PRO A 153 7.62 -12.56 3.82
N THR A 154 7.91 -13.14 4.99
CA THR A 154 6.93 -13.88 5.80
C THR A 154 6.32 -13.01 6.91
N THR A 155 6.95 -11.89 7.24
CA THR A 155 6.46 -10.81 8.10
C THR A 155 7.32 -9.58 7.88
N GLU A 156 6.79 -8.40 8.20
CA GLU A 156 7.53 -7.15 8.10
C GLU A 156 7.23 -6.26 9.32
N SER A 157 8.29 -5.67 9.87
CA SER A 157 8.14 -4.44 10.64
C SER A 157 7.97 -3.24 9.71
N LEU A 158 7.69 -2.08 10.28
CA LEU A 158 7.67 -0.84 9.53
C LEU A 158 9.05 -0.53 8.90
N LYS A 159 10.14 -0.76 9.63
CA LYS A 159 11.51 -0.58 9.15
C LYS A 159 11.76 -1.42 7.90
N MET A 160 11.43 -2.71 7.93
CA MET A 160 11.62 -3.61 6.78
C MET A 160 10.85 -3.14 5.54
N THR A 161 9.58 -2.76 5.74
CA THR A 161 8.73 -2.22 4.67
C THR A 161 9.35 -0.94 4.08
N THR A 162 9.82 -0.05 4.95
CA THR A 162 10.45 1.22 4.57
C THR A 162 11.74 0.97 3.78
N ASP A 163 12.60 0.09 4.26
CA ASP A 163 13.89 -0.25 3.64
C ASP A 163 13.68 -0.82 2.24
N ARG A 164 12.73 -1.75 2.04
CA ARG A 164 12.47 -2.31 0.70
C ARG A 164 11.84 -1.29 -0.26
N SER A 165 10.98 -0.40 0.23
CA SER A 165 10.38 0.67 -0.57
C SER A 165 11.41 1.74 -0.93
N TRP A 166 12.40 1.96 -0.06
CA TRP A 166 13.48 2.90 -0.32
C TRP A 166 14.37 2.45 -1.48
N VAL A 167 14.64 1.14 -1.60
CA VAL A 167 15.36 0.59 -2.78
C VAL A 167 14.64 0.94 -4.09
N PHE A 168 13.31 0.85 -4.11
CA PHE A 168 12.53 1.26 -5.28
C PHE A 168 12.69 2.74 -5.60
N TRP A 169 12.70 3.60 -4.58
CA TRP A 169 12.88 5.04 -4.73
C TRP A 169 14.27 5.42 -5.25
N GLN A 170 15.31 4.73 -4.77
CA GLN A 170 16.69 4.96 -5.20
C GLN A 170 16.95 4.54 -6.66
N GLY A 171 16.19 3.57 -7.17
CA GLY A 171 16.33 2.97 -8.52
C GLY A 171 15.96 3.87 -9.71
N SER A 172 16.13 5.19 -9.60
CA SER A 172 15.89 6.20 -10.65
C SER A 172 14.45 6.69 -10.84
N GLN A 173 13.64 6.78 -9.77
CA GLN A 173 12.35 7.50 -9.82
C GLN A 173 12.53 9.03 -9.80
N LYS A 174 13.41 9.53 -10.67
CA LYS A 174 13.63 10.96 -10.86
C LYS A 174 12.75 11.41 -12.02
N CYS A 175 11.84 12.31 -11.66
CA CYS A 175 10.76 12.87 -12.46
C CYS A 175 9.48 12.00 -12.44
N TYR A 176 8.39 12.64 -11.97
CA TYR A 176 6.98 12.26 -12.10
C TYR A 176 6.52 11.06 -11.25
N LEU A 177 5.52 11.24 -10.39
CA LEU A 177 5.00 10.14 -9.58
C LEU A 177 3.56 10.43 -9.06
N ILE A 178 2.57 9.63 -9.50
CA ILE A 178 1.46 9.25 -8.62
C ILE A 178 1.82 7.91 -7.96
N LYS A 179 1.97 7.90 -6.63
CA LYS A 179 2.16 6.66 -5.85
C LYS A 179 0.82 6.13 -5.38
N PHE A 180 0.54 4.87 -5.69
CA PHE A 180 -0.54 4.11 -5.05
C PHE A 180 0.02 3.12 -4.03
N GLU A 181 -0.33 3.42 -2.78
CA GLU A 181 -0.12 2.66 -1.54
C GLU A 181 1.32 2.65 -0.95
N LEU A 182 1.40 3.20 0.26
CA LEU A 182 2.27 2.77 1.36
C LEU A 182 1.49 3.11 2.63
N ILE A 183 0.66 2.19 3.12
CA ILE A 183 0.03 2.38 4.43
C ILE A 183 0.98 1.83 5.48
N ILE A 184 1.76 2.75 6.00
CA ILE A 184 2.36 2.63 7.31
C ILE A 184 1.27 3.08 8.29
N GLU A 185 0.62 2.15 9.00
CA GLU A 185 -0.18 2.50 10.20
C GLU A 185 0.74 2.99 11.35
N SER A 186 1.52 4.03 11.10
CA SER A 186 2.28 4.88 12.04
C SER A 186 3.23 5.84 11.29
N LEU A 187 2.76 6.52 10.25
CA LEU A 187 3.52 7.66 9.73
C LEU A 187 3.23 8.86 10.63
N TYR A 188 4.13 9.06 11.58
CA TYR A 188 4.53 10.38 12.03
C TYR A 188 5.04 11.18 10.81
N PHE A 189 4.15 11.60 9.91
CA PHE A 189 4.39 12.84 9.19
C PHE A 189 4.04 13.91 10.21
N GLY A 190 5.08 14.53 10.77
CA GLY A 190 4.93 15.65 11.69
C GLY A 190 3.88 16.61 11.12
N ARG A 191 2.93 17.01 11.97
CA ARG A 191 2.10 18.19 11.73
C ARG A 191 3.04 19.28 11.21
N THR A 192 2.97 19.59 9.92
CA THR A 192 3.29 20.93 9.48
C THR A 192 2.20 21.80 10.11
N ARG A 193 2.49 22.29 11.32
CA ARG A 193 1.91 23.54 11.79
C ARG A 193 2.30 24.56 10.74
N SER A 194 1.42 24.82 9.78
CA SER A 194 1.46 26.10 9.09
C SER A 194 1.07 27.14 10.13
N SER A 195 2.08 27.79 10.68
CA SER A 195 1.93 29.15 11.20
C SER A 195 1.47 30.03 10.04
N ARG A 196 0.18 30.36 10.02
CA ARG A 196 -0.36 31.68 9.69
C ARG A 196 -1.64 31.85 10.48
#